data_AF-A0A496PTN1-F1
#
_entry.id   AF-A0A496PTN1-F1
#
_cell.length_a   1.000
_cell.length_b   1.000
_cell.length_c   1.000
_cell.angle_alpha   90.00
_cell.angle_beta   90.00
_cell.angle_gamma   90.00
#
_symmetry.space_group_name_H-M   'P 1'
#
loop_
_entity.id
_entity.type
_entity.pdbx_description
1 polymer ?
#
loop_
_entity_poly.entity_id
_entity_poly.type
_entity_poly.pdbx_seq_one_letter_code
_entity_poly.pdbx_strand_id
1 'polypeptide(L)'
;MTGYCFKISTVVIVIVFLTLGFFNSGCGIKIETGQTTEEAVASSETKARDIRSRWARKLERSAQEDIGYLLKEHIDSTAVVLMNYGWKLAEKWHEGNRGRGELIPDHEMREIIDAWTYRERPILKAWEDNIEYAWDIIRDSGLYDQHQMKTIKEFIEQYYHVFSIVMYPNGTVESYEDNLRIIKRETESLSQSLRLELE
;
A
#
# COMPACT_ATOMS: atom_id res chain seq x y z
N MET A 1 -49.44 -35.12 22.04
CA MET A 1 -48.59 -35.70 20.98
C MET A 1 -47.69 -34.60 20.45
N THR A 2 -46.42 -34.61 20.85
CA THR A 2 -45.37 -33.72 20.35
C THR A 2 -44.46 -34.55 19.44
N GLY A 3 -44.27 -34.12 18.20
CA GLY A 3 -43.48 -34.84 17.19
C GLY A 3 -42.40 -33.94 16.60
N TYR A 4 -41.16 -34.40 16.64
CA TYR A 4 -40.00 -33.75 16.03
C TYR A 4 -39.87 -34.13 14.56
N CYS A 5 -39.31 -33.25 13.72
CA CYS A 5 -38.53 -33.69 12.56
C CYS A 5 -37.42 -32.72 12.13
N PHE A 6 -36.39 -33.30 11.54
CA PHE A 6 -35.15 -32.72 11.00
C PHE A 6 -35.18 -32.87 9.45
N LYS A 7 -34.27 -32.36 8.60
CA LYS A 7 -32.90 -31.81 8.77
C LYS A 7 -32.52 -30.96 7.51
N ILE A 8 -31.34 -30.33 7.56
CA ILE A 8 -30.43 -30.01 6.42
C ILE A 8 -30.75 -28.79 5.52
N SER A 9 -29.81 -27.84 5.58
CA SER A 9 -29.12 -27.05 4.54
C SER A 9 -29.74 -26.80 3.14
N THR A 10 -29.54 -25.58 2.61
CA THR A 10 -28.49 -25.26 1.58
C THR A 10 -28.46 -23.74 1.28
N VAL A 11 -27.31 -23.25 0.80
CA VAL A 11 -26.96 -21.86 0.43
C VAL A 11 -27.56 -21.43 -0.92
N VAL A 12 -27.85 -20.12 -1.10
CA VAL A 12 -27.80 -19.24 -2.32
C VAL A 12 -28.38 -17.88 -1.85
N ILE A 13 -27.63 -16.79 -1.62
CA ILE A 13 -26.91 -15.87 -2.54
C ILE A 13 -27.85 -15.09 -3.50
N VAL A 14 -27.56 -13.79 -3.70
CA VAL A 14 -28.17 -12.81 -4.64
C VAL A 14 -29.52 -12.16 -4.22
N ILE A 15 -29.44 -11.01 -3.55
CA ILE A 15 -30.35 -9.86 -3.75
C ILE A 15 -29.44 -8.61 -3.77
N VAL A 16 -28.95 -8.20 -4.95
CA VAL A 16 -29.59 -7.28 -5.92
C VAL A 16 -29.43 -5.80 -5.53
N PHE A 17 -28.83 -5.07 -6.48
CA PHE A 17 -28.75 -3.62 -6.63
C PHE A 17 -29.69 -2.79 -5.74
N LEU A 18 -29.10 -2.00 -4.84
CA LEU A 18 -29.76 -0.90 -4.13
C LEU A 18 -29.95 0.33 -5.04
N THR A 19 -30.72 0.16 -6.13
CA THR A 19 -31.25 1.27 -6.93
C THR A 19 -32.68 1.57 -6.50
N LEU A 20 -32.81 2.29 -5.38
CA LEU A 20 -34.07 2.84 -4.90
C LEU A 20 -34.51 4.03 -5.76
N GLY A 21 -35.32 3.76 -6.78
CA GLY A 21 -36.05 4.77 -7.54
C GLY A 21 -37.52 4.85 -7.08
N PHE A 22 -38.01 6.08 -6.92
CA PHE A 22 -39.42 6.45 -6.67
C PHE A 22 -40.06 6.03 -5.33
N PHE A 23 -40.00 6.95 -4.36
CA PHE A 23 -41.23 7.57 -3.85
C PHE A 23 -41.00 9.07 -3.59
N ASN A 24 -42.00 9.87 -3.97
CA ASN A 24 -41.93 11.33 -4.01
C ASN A 24 -42.60 11.90 -2.75
N SER A 25 -41.86 12.56 -1.84
CA SER A 25 -42.41 13.51 -0.84
C SER A 25 -41.30 14.22 -0.04
N GLY A 26 -41.03 15.47 -0.41
CA GLY A 26 -40.55 16.58 0.45
C GLY A 26 -39.66 16.31 1.67
N CYS A 27 -38.36 16.03 1.45
CA CYS A 27 -37.30 16.65 2.26
C CYS A 27 -35.99 16.67 1.46
N GLY A 28 -35.28 17.79 1.45
CA GLY A 28 -34.11 18.00 0.59
C GLY A 28 -32.86 17.26 1.07
N ILE A 29 -32.77 15.95 0.81
CA ILE A 29 -31.52 15.19 1.00
C ILE A 29 -30.57 15.58 -0.13
N LYS A 30 -29.54 16.35 0.22
CA LYS A 30 -28.40 16.63 -0.64
C LYS A 30 -27.61 15.33 -0.80
N ILE A 31 -27.78 14.64 -1.94
CA ILE A 31 -26.93 13.48 -2.26
C ILE A 31 -25.53 14.04 -2.49
N GLU A 32 -24.63 13.80 -1.54
CA GLU A 32 -23.20 14.05 -1.72
C GLU A 32 -22.67 13.01 -2.72
N THR A 33 -22.77 13.34 -4.01
CA THR A 33 -22.00 12.67 -5.05
C THR A 33 -20.53 12.79 -4.69
N GLY A 34 -19.91 11.67 -4.34
CA GLY A 34 -18.49 11.63 -3.98
C GLY A 34 -17.59 12.14 -5.11
N GLN A 35 -16.35 12.48 -4.76
CA GLN A 35 -15.38 13.07 -5.68
C GLN A 35 -15.25 12.29 -7.00
N THR A 36 -15.24 13.02 -8.10
CA THR A 36 -14.88 12.50 -9.43
C THR A 36 -13.45 11.97 -9.42
N THR A 37 -13.09 11.13 -10.41
CA THR A 37 -11.71 10.64 -10.55
C THR A 37 -10.71 11.79 -10.73
N GLU A 38 -11.09 12.84 -11.45
CA GLU A 38 -10.24 14.02 -11.68
C GLU A 38 -10.00 14.81 -10.40
N GLU A 39 -11.04 15.09 -9.60
CA GLU A 39 -10.91 15.74 -8.29
C GLU A 39 -10.08 14.92 -7.30
N ALA A 40 -10.23 13.58 -7.31
CA ALA A 40 -9.45 12.68 -6.48
C ALA A 40 -7.96 12.71 -6.86
N VAL A 41 -7.63 12.69 -8.16
CA VAL A 41 -6.24 12.82 -8.65
C VAL A 41 -5.67 14.20 -8.32
N ALA A 42 -6.42 15.28 -8.52
CA ALA A 42 -5.96 16.64 -8.18
C ALA A 42 -5.73 16.82 -6.66
N SER A 43 -6.56 16.19 -5.82
CA SER A 43 -6.34 16.12 -4.37
C SER A 43 -5.08 15.32 -4.02
N SER A 44 -4.85 14.19 -4.70
CA SER A 44 -3.66 13.35 -4.56
C SER A 44 -2.38 14.09 -4.94
N GLU A 45 -2.36 14.80 -6.07
CA GLU A 45 -1.26 15.69 -6.48
C GLU A 45 -0.95 16.79 -5.45
N THR A 46 -2.00 17.38 -4.86
CA THR A 46 -1.84 18.39 -3.81
C THR A 46 -1.18 17.79 -2.55
N LYS A 47 -1.62 16.59 -2.13
CA LYS A 47 -1.00 15.83 -1.02
C LYS A 47 0.44 15.42 -1.34
N ALA A 48 0.69 14.94 -2.55
CA ALA A 48 2.00 14.53 -3.04
C ALA A 48 3.01 15.69 -3.02
N ARG A 49 2.58 16.89 -3.44
CA ARG A 49 3.40 18.11 -3.35
C ARG A 49 3.72 18.48 -1.90
N ASP A 50 2.76 18.37 -0.99
CA ASP A 50 2.99 18.65 0.43
C ASP A 50 3.90 17.60 1.10
N ILE A 51 3.77 16.32 0.74
CA ILE A 51 4.68 15.24 1.17
C ILE A 51 6.13 15.57 0.79
N ARG A 52 6.39 15.85 -0.50
CA ARG A 52 7.73 16.27 -0.97
C ARG A 52 8.22 17.53 -0.26
N SER A 53 7.38 18.56 -0.18
CA SER A 53 7.72 19.84 0.46
C SER A 53 7.99 19.74 1.96
N ARG A 54 7.33 18.82 2.68
CA ARG A 54 7.62 18.55 4.10
C ARG A 54 8.89 17.72 4.26
N TRP A 55 9.14 16.77 3.37
CA TRP A 55 10.34 15.96 3.38
C TRP A 55 11.60 16.78 3.12
N ALA A 56 11.64 17.56 2.04
CA ALA A 56 12.76 18.44 1.72
C ALA A 56 13.09 19.37 2.89
N ARG A 57 12.08 20.05 3.47
CA ARG A 57 12.24 20.88 4.67
C ARG A 57 12.66 20.12 5.94
N LYS A 58 12.46 18.80 6.03
CA LYS A 58 13.01 17.97 7.13
C LYS A 58 14.51 17.81 6.91
N LEU A 59 14.92 17.36 5.71
CA LEU A 59 16.33 17.15 5.37
C LEU A 59 17.16 18.44 5.42
N GLU A 60 16.67 19.55 4.86
CA GLU A 60 17.32 20.88 4.87
C GLU A 60 17.62 21.43 6.27
N ARG A 61 16.98 20.89 7.32
CA ARG A 61 17.08 21.35 8.71
C ARG A 61 17.78 20.35 9.64
N SER A 62 18.10 19.16 9.14
CA SER A 62 18.79 18.12 9.89
C SER A 62 20.30 18.22 9.70
N ALA A 63 21.04 17.65 10.65
CA ALA A 63 22.47 17.44 10.45
C ALA A 63 22.67 16.37 9.35
N GLN A 64 23.80 16.39 8.64
CA GLN A 64 24.00 15.49 7.49
C GLN A 64 24.11 14.02 7.93
N GLU A 65 24.67 13.81 9.11
CA GLU A 65 24.75 12.53 9.83
C GLU A 65 23.36 11.95 10.17
N ASP A 66 22.33 12.78 10.37
CA ASP A 66 20.98 12.30 10.66
C ASP A 66 20.26 11.74 9.41
N ILE A 67 20.68 12.12 8.20
CA ILE A 67 19.90 11.89 6.97
C ILE A 67 19.77 10.39 6.67
N GLY A 68 20.76 9.57 7.01
CA GLY A 68 20.67 8.10 6.94
C GLY A 68 19.56 7.53 7.81
N TYR A 69 19.44 8.00 9.06
CA TYR A 69 18.32 7.64 9.94
C TYR A 69 16.99 8.14 9.42
N LEU A 70 16.92 9.36 8.90
CA LEU A 70 15.67 9.90 8.37
C LEU A 70 15.18 9.07 7.18
N LEU A 71 16.05 8.78 6.21
CA LEU A 71 15.74 7.90 5.09
C LEU A 71 15.24 6.55 5.59
N LYS A 72 15.90 5.97 6.58
CA LYS A 72 15.49 4.72 7.20
C LYS A 72 14.07 4.79 7.78
N GLU A 73 13.76 5.79 8.61
CA GLU A 73 12.40 6.02 9.14
C GLU A 73 11.36 6.16 8.02
N HIS A 74 11.72 6.80 6.91
CA HIS A 74 10.82 7.00 5.79
C HIS A 74 10.52 5.69 5.05
N ILE A 75 11.54 4.89 4.78
CA ILE A 75 11.37 3.56 4.18
C ILE A 75 10.59 2.64 5.11
N ASP A 76 10.93 2.57 6.40
CA ASP A 76 10.18 1.77 7.38
C ASP A 76 8.69 2.13 7.40
N SER A 77 8.37 3.43 7.50
CA SER A 77 6.98 3.90 7.59
C SER A 77 6.19 3.67 6.30
N THR A 78 6.79 3.87 5.14
CA THR A 78 6.13 3.65 3.85
C THR A 78 5.99 2.16 3.51
N ALA A 79 7.01 1.34 3.81
CA ALA A 79 6.94 -0.11 3.70
C ALA A 79 5.82 -0.69 4.59
N VAL A 80 5.67 -0.23 5.83
CA VAL A 80 4.55 -0.64 6.71
C VAL A 80 3.19 -0.29 6.09
N VAL A 81 3.05 0.87 5.44
CA VAL A 81 1.80 1.24 4.74
C VAL A 81 1.55 0.33 3.53
N LEU A 82 2.55 0.07 2.71
CA LEU A 82 2.47 -0.84 1.56
C LEU A 82 2.12 -2.28 2.00
N MET A 83 2.74 -2.78 3.07
CA MET A 83 2.44 -4.12 3.59
C MET A 83 1.02 -4.22 4.14
N ASN A 84 0.53 -3.20 4.85
CA ASN A 84 -0.87 -3.13 5.31
C ASN A 84 -1.86 -3.04 4.13
N TYR A 85 -1.46 -2.47 3.00
CA TYR A 85 -2.23 -2.46 1.76
C TYR A 85 -2.26 -3.85 1.12
N GLY A 86 -1.12 -4.54 1.02
CA GLY A 86 -1.03 -5.91 0.52
C GLY A 86 -1.87 -6.92 1.31
N TRP A 87 -1.89 -6.83 2.65
CA TRP A 87 -2.75 -7.69 3.47
C TRP A 87 -4.25 -7.46 3.22
N LYS A 88 -4.67 -6.22 2.95
CA LYS A 88 -6.06 -5.91 2.56
C LYS A 88 -6.39 -6.42 1.15
N LEU A 89 -5.43 -6.41 0.22
CA LEU A 89 -5.59 -7.02 -1.09
C LEU A 89 -5.79 -8.53 -1.00
N ALA A 90 -5.00 -9.23 -0.17
CA ALA A 90 -5.18 -10.67 0.06
C ALA A 90 -6.58 -10.98 0.65
N GLU A 91 -7.03 -10.21 1.65
CA GLU A 91 -8.38 -10.35 2.22
C GLU A 91 -9.47 -10.16 1.15
N LYS A 92 -9.35 -9.13 0.31
CA LYS A 92 -10.30 -8.84 -0.78
C LYS A 92 -10.27 -9.89 -1.89
N TRP A 93 -9.11 -10.46 -2.20
CA TRP A 93 -8.96 -11.58 -3.14
C TRP A 93 -9.67 -12.83 -2.60
N HIS A 94 -9.48 -13.18 -1.33
CA HIS A 94 -10.21 -14.27 -0.66
C HIS A 94 -11.72 -14.04 -0.64
N GLU A 95 -12.18 -12.83 -0.36
CA GLU A 95 -13.60 -12.47 -0.45
C GLU A 95 -14.14 -12.63 -1.87
N GLY A 96 -13.41 -12.17 -2.87
CA GLY A 96 -13.74 -12.31 -4.29
C GLY A 96 -13.87 -13.78 -4.71
N ASN A 97 -12.87 -14.61 -4.37
CA ASN A 97 -12.89 -16.05 -4.64
C ASN A 97 -14.13 -16.72 -4.01
N ARG A 98 -14.44 -16.40 -2.74
CA ARG A 98 -15.63 -16.93 -2.05
C ARG A 98 -16.95 -16.44 -2.66
N GLY A 99 -17.03 -15.18 -3.05
CA GLY A 99 -18.23 -14.56 -3.59
C GLY A 99 -18.54 -14.99 -5.03
N ARG A 100 -17.49 -15.20 -5.84
CA ARG A 100 -17.58 -15.63 -7.25
C ARG A 100 -17.76 -17.14 -7.37
N GLY A 101 -17.26 -17.91 -6.40
CA GLY A 101 -17.29 -19.39 -6.41
C GLY A 101 -16.20 -20.04 -7.27
N GLU A 102 -15.31 -19.24 -7.85
CA GLU A 102 -14.14 -19.64 -8.63
C GLU A 102 -12.94 -18.76 -8.27
N LEU A 103 -11.73 -19.24 -8.56
CA LEU A 103 -10.49 -18.51 -8.27
C LEU A 103 -10.31 -17.34 -9.23
N ILE A 104 -10.21 -16.13 -8.68
CA ILE A 104 -9.77 -14.94 -9.42
C ILE A 104 -8.28 -15.13 -9.72
N PRO A 105 -7.85 -15.03 -10.99
CA PRO A 105 -6.44 -15.15 -11.35
C PRO A 105 -5.66 -13.86 -11.03
N ASP A 106 -4.33 -14.00 -10.91
CA ASP A 106 -3.40 -12.91 -10.57
C ASP A 106 -3.49 -11.68 -11.49
N HIS A 107 -3.73 -11.87 -12.80
CA HIS A 107 -3.86 -10.77 -13.75
C HIS A 107 -5.12 -9.93 -13.53
N GLU A 108 -6.25 -10.55 -13.18
CA GLU A 108 -7.48 -9.84 -12.83
C GLU A 108 -7.28 -9.06 -11.52
N MET A 109 -6.54 -9.62 -10.56
CA MET A 109 -6.13 -8.87 -9.37
C MET A 109 -5.18 -7.71 -9.67
N ARG A 110 -4.24 -7.84 -10.61
CA ARG A 110 -3.39 -6.73 -11.06
C ARG A 110 -4.22 -5.60 -11.68
N GLU A 111 -5.23 -5.91 -12.49
CA GLU A 111 -6.18 -4.91 -13.03
C GLU A 111 -6.97 -4.20 -11.93
N ILE A 112 -7.44 -4.92 -10.90
CA ILE A 112 -8.13 -4.36 -9.73
C ILE A 112 -7.18 -3.43 -8.94
N ILE A 113 -5.92 -3.83 -8.75
CA ILE A 113 -4.89 -3.02 -8.06
C ILE A 113 -4.57 -1.77 -8.86
N ASP A 114 -4.38 -1.86 -10.17
CA ASP A 114 -4.13 -0.71 -11.03
C ASP A 114 -5.29 0.30 -10.99
N ALA A 115 -6.54 -0.19 -11.06
CA ALA A 115 -7.73 0.64 -10.96
C ALA A 115 -7.87 1.32 -9.58
N TRP A 116 -7.53 0.61 -8.50
CA TRP A 116 -7.61 1.15 -7.14
C TRP A 116 -6.47 2.14 -6.83
N THR A 117 -5.24 1.83 -7.24
CA THR A 117 -4.05 2.67 -7.00
C THR A 117 -3.96 3.88 -7.92
N TYR A 118 -4.64 3.90 -9.07
CA TYR A 118 -4.56 4.98 -10.07
C TYR A 118 -4.63 6.39 -9.45
N ARG A 119 -5.54 6.60 -8.49
CA ARG A 119 -5.74 7.89 -7.80
C ARG A 119 -4.63 8.20 -6.78
N GLU A 120 -3.97 7.20 -6.23
CA GLU A 120 -2.91 7.32 -5.23
C GLU A 120 -1.50 7.36 -5.86
N ARG A 121 -1.36 7.08 -7.17
CA ARG A 121 -0.08 7.13 -7.92
C ARG A 121 0.76 8.41 -7.65
N PRO A 122 0.20 9.64 -7.57
CA PRO A 122 0.99 10.82 -7.21
C PRO A 122 1.66 10.73 -5.84
N ILE A 123 0.98 10.14 -4.85
CA ILE A 123 1.49 9.98 -3.48
C ILE A 123 2.54 8.87 -3.42
N LEU A 124 2.32 7.75 -4.13
CA LEU A 124 3.31 6.68 -4.26
C LEU A 124 4.61 7.23 -4.89
N LYS A 125 4.51 8.00 -5.97
CA LYS A 125 5.68 8.63 -6.59
C LYS A 125 6.35 9.65 -5.67
N ALA A 126 5.60 10.37 -4.84
CA ALA A 126 6.18 11.26 -3.84
C ALA A 126 7.00 10.55 -2.76
N TRP A 127 6.74 9.27 -2.45
CA TRP A 127 7.60 8.48 -1.55
C TRP A 127 8.89 8.05 -2.23
N GLU A 128 8.83 7.60 -3.50
CA GLU A 128 10.04 7.31 -4.29
C GLU A 128 10.93 8.56 -4.44
N ASP A 129 10.37 9.70 -4.83
CA ASP A 129 11.11 10.94 -5.03
C ASP A 129 11.81 11.41 -3.74
N ASN A 130 11.19 11.16 -2.58
CA ASN A 130 11.77 11.45 -1.27
C ASN A 130 12.96 10.53 -0.94
N ILE A 131 12.84 9.24 -1.26
CA ILE A 131 13.91 8.25 -1.10
C ILE A 131 15.10 8.60 -2.00
N GLU A 132 14.84 8.87 -3.28
CA GLU A 132 15.84 9.29 -4.27
C GLU A 132 16.56 10.58 -3.84
N TYR A 133 15.82 11.60 -3.39
CA TYR A 133 16.40 12.87 -2.92
C TYR A 133 17.27 12.72 -1.66
N ALA A 134 16.85 11.90 -0.70
CA ALA A 134 17.66 11.62 0.49
C ALA A 134 18.94 10.83 0.15
N TRP A 135 18.83 9.87 -0.78
CA TRP A 135 19.96 9.09 -1.27
C TRP A 135 21.00 9.95 -2.00
N ASP A 136 20.58 10.89 -2.84
CA ASP A 136 21.50 11.84 -3.50
C ASP A 136 22.34 12.61 -2.45
N ILE A 137 21.69 13.13 -1.40
CA ILE A 137 22.40 13.87 -0.33
C ILE A 137 23.36 12.95 0.44
N ILE A 138 22.93 11.73 0.79
CA ILE A 138 23.77 10.73 1.48
C ILE A 138 25.00 10.41 0.64
N ARG A 139 24.82 10.09 -0.64
CA ARG A 139 25.89 9.72 -1.58
C ARG A 139 26.91 10.85 -1.74
N ASP A 140 26.44 12.08 -1.86
CA ASP A 140 27.30 13.22 -2.17
C ASP A 140 27.94 13.84 -0.90
N SER A 141 27.53 13.40 0.30
CA SER A 141 28.07 13.88 1.59
C SER A 141 29.49 13.41 1.90
N GLY A 142 29.88 12.21 1.45
CA GLY A 142 31.14 11.56 1.83
C GLY A 142 31.25 11.14 3.31
N LEU A 143 30.16 11.18 4.08
CA LEU A 143 30.15 10.85 5.52
C LEU A 143 30.12 9.35 5.81
N TYR A 144 29.57 8.55 4.90
CA TYR A 144 29.35 7.12 5.07
C TYR A 144 30.41 6.31 4.32
N ASP A 145 30.89 5.22 4.93
CA ASP A 145 31.87 4.34 4.30
C ASP A 145 31.25 3.43 3.21
N GLN A 146 32.07 2.67 2.48
CA GLN A 146 31.61 1.81 1.39
C GLN A 146 30.64 0.71 1.83
N HIS A 147 30.75 0.23 3.07
CA HIS A 147 29.88 -0.82 3.62
C HIS A 147 28.55 -0.22 4.08
N GLN A 148 28.58 0.89 4.81
CA GLN A 148 27.37 1.66 5.16
C GLN A 148 26.59 2.08 3.90
N MET A 149 27.28 2.64 2.90
CA MET A 149 26.68 3.04 1.61
C MET A 149 26.05 1.85 0.87
N LYS A 150 26.65 0.66 0.97
CA LYS A 150 26.08 -0.57 0.40
C LYS A 150 24.80 -0.96 1.16
N THR A 151 24.82 -1.00 2.48
CA THR A 151 23.65 -1.37 3.31
C THR A 151 22.49 -0.38 3.13
N ILE A 152 22.77 0.93 3.04
CA ILE A 152 21.75 1.95 2.72
C ILE A 152 21.12 1.67 1.34
N LYS A 153 21.93 1.36 0.32
CA LYS A 153 21.45 1.04 -1.02
C LYS A 153 20.61 -0.24 -1.06
N GLU A 154 21.03 -1.30 -0.36
CA GLU A 154 20.25 -2.52 -0.22
C GLU A 154 18.89 -2.24 0.46
N PHE A 155 18.83 -1.33 1.45
CA PHE A 155 17.57 -0.95 2.09
C PHE A 155 16.66 -0.09 1.20
N ILE A 156 17.23 0.75 0.33
CA ILE A 156 16.48 1.44 -0.74
C ILE A 156 15.91 0.42 -1.73
N GLU A 157 16.72 -0.55 -2.18
CA GLU A 157 16.27 -1.61 -3.09
C GLU A 157 15.14 -2.47 -2.47
N GLN A 158 15.19 -2.70 -1.15
CA GLN A 158 14.14 -3.39 -0.41
C GLN A 158 12.80 -2.64 -0.41
N TYR A 159 12.77 -1.30 -0.43
CA TYR A 159 11.53 -0.54 -0.63
C TYR A 159 10.88 -0.88 -1.98
N TYR A 160 11.65 -0.86 -3.06
CA TYR A 160 11.14 -1.20 -4.39
C TYR A 160 10.73 -2.67 -4.50
N HIS A 161 11.40 -3.57 -3.77
CA HIS A 161 11.00 -4.98 -3.66
C HIS A 161 9.65 -5.15 -2.94
N VAL A 162 9.45 -4.48 -1.79
CA VAL A 162 8.15 -4.41 -1.10
C VAL A 162 7.06 -3.86 -2.01
N PHE A 163 7.32 -2.73 -2.68
CA PHE A 163 6.38 -2.15 -3.65
C PHE A 163 6.01 -3.14 -4.75
N SER A 164 7.00 -3.79 -5.35
CA SER A 164 6.80 -4.75 -6.44
C SER A 164 5.96 -5.96 -6.00
N ILE A 165 6.28 -6.57 -4.86
CA ILE A 165 5.52 -7.69 -4.31
C ILE A 165 4.07 -7.27 -4.05
N VAL A 166 3.85 -6.11 -3.42
CA VAL A 166 2.51 -5.64 -3.05
C VAL A 166 1.65 -5.29 -4.27
N MET A 167 2.21 -4.56 -5.25
CA MET A 167 1.47 -4.00 -6.38
C MET A 167 1.34 -4.95 -7.58
N TYR A 168 2.25 -5.92 -7.72
CA TYR A 168 2.26 -6.89 -8.81
C TYR A 168 2.18 -8.33 -8.27
N PRO A 169 1.06 -8.73 -7.63
CA PRO A 169 0.85 -10.11 -7.21
C PRO A 169 1.05 -11.09 -8.37
N ASN A 170 1.55 -12.28 -8.07
CA ASN A 170 1.77 -13.36 -9.01
C ASN A 170 1.41 -14.70 -8.34
N GLY A 171 0.90 -15.66 -9.10
CA GLY A 171 0.46 -16.96 -8.59
C GLY A 171 -0.92 -16.92 -7.94
N THR A 172 -1.09 -17.62 -6.82
CA THR A 172 -2.36 -17.66 -6.07
C THR A 172 -2.35 -16.69 -4.90
N VAL A 173 -3.52 -16.45 -4.29
CA VAL A 173 -3.64 -15.63 -3.08
C VAL A 173 -2.77 -16.16 -1.93
N GLU A 174 -2.64 -17.48 -1.79
CA GLU A 174 -1.77 -18.11 -0.79
C GLU A 174 -0.29 -17.81 -1.04
N SER A 175 0.16 -17.91 -2.30
CA SER A 175 1.54 -17.56 -2.68
C SER A 175 1.83 -16.08 -2.49
N TYR A 176 0.84 -15.21 -2.72
CA TYR A 176 0.93 -13.78 -2.45
C TYR A 176 1.07 -13.49 -0.96
N GLU A 177 0.25 -14.11 -0.10
CA GLU A 177 0.38 -14.00 1.35
C GLU A 177 1.74 -14.50 1.87
N ASP A 178 2.26 -15.61 1.34
CA ASP A 178 3.57 -16.13 1.74
C ASP A 178 4.70 -15.18 1.33
N ASN A 179 4.63 -14.60 0.12
CA ASN A 179 5.56 -13.54 -0.29
C ASN A 179 5.45 -12.32 0.64
N LEU A 180 4.25 -11.92 1.07
CA LEU A 180 4.07 -10.85 2.07
C LEU A 180 4.66 -11.21 3.45
N ARG A 181 4.63 -12.48 3.87
CA ARG A 181 5.27 -12.94 5.13
C ARG A 181 6.80 -12.91 5.03
N ILE A 182 7.35 -13.31 3.88
CA ILE A 182 8.79 -13.33 3.61
C ILE A 182 9.33 -11.91 3.57
N ILE A 183 8.80 -11.06 2.68
CA ILE A 183 9.29 -9.69 2.48
C ILE A 183 9.17 -8.84 3.75
N LYS A 184 8.16 -9.09 4.60
CA LYS A 184 8.05 -8.44 5.91
C LYS A 184 9.28 -8.73 6.78
N ARG A 185 9.66 -10.00 6.91
CA ARG A 185 10.79 -10.44 7.75
C ARG A 185 12.12 -9.93 7.22
N GLU A 186 12.29 -9.96 5.89
CA GLU A 186 13.48 -9.43 5.22
C GLU A 186 13.63 -7.92 5.46
N THR A 187 12.54 -7.16 5.33
CA THR A 187 12.50 -5.73 5.61
C THR A 187 12.77 -5.43 7.09
N GLU A 188 12.14 -6.15 8.02
CA GLU A 188 12.39 -6.03 9.45
C GLU A 188 13.85 -6.34 9.81
N SER A 189 14.45 -7.38 9.22
CA SER A 189 15.86 -7.73 9.43
C SER A 189 16.81 -6.66 8.90
N LEU A 190 16.63 -6.22 7.64
CA LEU A 190 17.51 -5.24 7.01
C LEU A 190 17.38 -3.86 7.66
N SER A 191 16.17 -3.51 8.14
CA SER A 191 15.93 -2.33 8.97
C SER A 191 16.73 -2.37 10.27
N GLN A 192 16.79 -3.51 10.98
CA GLN A 192 17.64 -3.61 12.17
C GLN A 192 19.14 -3.61 11.84
N SER A 193 19.56 -4.25 10.74
CA SER A 193 20.95 -4.17 10.28
C SER A 193 21.37 -2.73 9.98
N LEU A 194 20.60 -2.00 9.15
CA LEU A 194 20.90 -0.60 8.85
C LEU A 194 20.87 0.29 10.09
N ARG A 195 20.00 0.00 11.07
CA ARG A 195 20.02 0.73 12.36
C ARG A 195 21.40 0.67 13.01
N LEU A 196 21.95 -0.53 13.13
CA LEU A 196 23.23 -0.77 13.83
C LEU A 196 24.43 -0.20 13.06
N GLU A 197 24.36 -0.12 11.74
CA GLU A 197 25.39 0.51 10.89
C GLU A 197 25.38 2.05 10.96
N LEU A 198 24.34 2.64 11.55
CA LEU A 198 24.18 4.10 11.74
C LEU A 198 24.38 4.55 13.21
N GLU A 199 24.54 3.61 14.17
CA GLU A 199 24.77 3.89 15.61
C GLU A 199 26.26 4.12 15.94
#